data_AF-A0A545TL41-F1
#
_entry.id   AF-A0A545TL41-F1
#
_cell.length_a   1.000
_cell.length_b   1.000
_cell.length_c   1.000
_cell.angle_alpha   90.00
_cell.angle_beta   90.00
_cell.angle_gamma   90.00
#
_symmetry.space_group_name_H-M   'P 1'
#
loop_
_entity.id
_entity.type
_entity.pdbx_description
1 polymer ?
#
loop_
_entity_poly.entity_id
_entity_poly.type
_entity_poly.pdbx_seq_one_letter_code
_entity_poly.pdbx_strand_id
1 'polypeptide(L)'
;MLFESKSVLRTQSCWTSCSRSYAGTFEAIRQSRSRDLIYLKAYFAALATFLVVDGLWLGVVARKFYASQMGSLLRDNVNFLAAGGFYVFYVGGIVFFAVAPALADGSWKTAALRGAVLGLLAYGTYDITNLATIKDWPLTMSLVDMAWGTFLTAMVAVVGLLAARALSA
;
A
#
# COMPACT_ATOMS: atom_id res chain seq x y z
N MET A 1 21.03 49.59 43.63
CA MET A 1 19.98 48.55 43.58
C MET A 1 19.24 48.46 42.23
N LEU A 2 19.83 48.86 41.09
CA LEU A 2 19.15 48.81 39.76
C LEU A 2 19.86 47.92 38.72
N PHE A 3 20.96 47.24 39.07
CA PHE A 3 21.77 46.47 38.12
C PHE A 3 21.43 44.96 38.08
N GLU A 4 20.78 44.39 39.11
CA GLU A 4 20.44 42.95 39.17
C GLU A 4 19.15 42.56 38.43
N SER A 5 18.25 43.50 38.15
CA SER A 5 16.96 43.18 37.50
C SER A 5 17.09 42.77 36.03
N LYS A 6 18.09 43.30 35.30
CA LYS A 6 18.24 43.05 33.86
C LYS A 6 18.87 41.70 33.52
N SER A 7 19.62 41.07 34.43
CA SER A 7 20.26 39.76 34.19
C SER A 7 19.26 38.62 34.28
N VAL A 8 18.33 38.68 35.24
CA VAL A 8 17.29 37.67 35.48
C VAL A 8 16.27 37.60 34.33
N LEU A 9 15.90 38.74 33.75
CA LEU A 9 15.00 38.79 32.59
C LEU A 9 15.64 38.22 31.32
N ARG A 10 16.97 38.35 31.19
CA ARG A 10 17.73 37.87 30.02
C ARG A 10 17.97 36.36 30.08
N THR A 11 18.08 35.78 31.28
CA THR A 11 18.12 34.32 31.43
C THR A 11 16.75 33.70 31.19
N GLN A 12 15.66 34.27 31.71
CA GLN A 12 14.29 33.78 31.43
C GLN A 12 13.97 33.75 29.93
N SER A 13 14.35 34.79 29.16
CA SER A 13 14.10 34.81 27.71
C SER A 13 14.86 33.71 26.96
N CYS A 14 16.11 33.44 27.36
CA CYS A 14 16.94 32.36 26.80
C CYS A 14 16.35 30.98 27.14
N TRP A 15 15.86 30.79 28.38
CA TRP A 15 15.17 29.57 28.81
C TRP A 15 13.85 29.33 28.06
N THR A 16 13.04 30.36 27.81
CA THR A 16 11.80 30.23 27.01
C THR A 16 12.07 29.96 25.52
N SER A 17 13.14 30.53 24.96
CA SER A 17 13.54 30.29 23.57
C SER A 17 14.06 28.86 23.38
N CYS A 18 14.90 28.39 24.31
CA CYS A 18 15.45 27.04 24.31
C CYS A 18 14.34 25.98 24.47
N SER A 19 13.46 26.14 25.47
CA SER A 19 12.32 25.21 25.69
C SER A 19 11.34 25.16 24.52
N ARG A 20 11.08 26.29 23.84
CA ARG A 20 10.24 26.34 22.64
C ARG A 20 10.88 25.62 21.44
N SER A 21 12.21 25.67 21.32
CA SER A 21 12.97 24.95 20.29
C SER A 21 12.96 23.42 20.52
N TYR A 22 13.15 22.99 21.76
CA TYR A 22 13.04 21.56 22.13
C TYR A 22 11.61 21.02 21.96
N ALA A 23 10.59 21.80 22.34
CA ALA A 23 9.19 21.42 22.12
C ALA A 23 8.85 21.22 20.64
N GLY A 24 9.29 22.14 19.77
CA GLY A 24 9.09 22.02 18.32
C GLY A 24 9.79 20.80 17.70
N THR A 25 10.98 20.46 18.20
CA THR A 25 11.72 19.27 17.74
C THR A 25 11.00 17.99 18.17
N PHE A 26 10.47 17.95 19.39
CA PHE A 26 9.74 16.80 19.90
C PHE A 26 8.40 16.59 19.18
N GLU A 27 7.68 17.67 18.86
CA GLU A 27 6.45 17.64 18.05
C GLU A 27 6.73 17.18 16.62
N ALA A 28 7.79 17.66 15.99
CA ALA A 28 8.18 17.21 14.65
C ALA A 28 8.51 15.71 14.60
N ILE A 29 9.24 15.19 15.60
CA ILE A 29 9.55 13.76 15.73
C ILE A 29 8.26 12.96 15.97
N ARG A 30 7.36 13.45 16.84
CA ARG A 30 6.07 12.81 17.10
C ARG A 30 5.19 12.77 15.85
N GLN A 31 5.15 13.86 15.08
CA GLN A 31 4.41 13.97 13.82
C GLN A 31 4.96 12.99 12.78
N SER A 32 6.29 12.89 12.63
CA SER A 32 6.93 11.94 11.72
C SER A 32 6.62 10.50 12.10
N ARG A 33 6.86 10.15 13.36
CA ARG A 33 6.59 8.80 13.88
C ARG A 33 5.12 8.39 13.70
N SER A 34 4.20 9.32 13.88
CA SER A 34 2.76 9.04 13.70
C SER A 34 2.44 8.73 12.25
N ARG A 35 3.02 9.46 11.29
CA ARG A 35 2.86 9.18 9.85
C ARG A 35 3.45 7.81 9.47
N ASP A 36 4.63 7.48 9.96
CA ASP A 36 5.27 6.19 9.67
C ASP A 36 4.42 5.02 10.16
N LEU A 37 3.86 5.14 11.37
CA LEU A 37 2.93 4.15 11.92
C LEU A 37 1.64 4.01 11.10
N ILE A 38 1.11 5.11 10.55
CA ILE A 38 -0.08 5.08 9.69
C ILE A 38 0.20 4.26 8.43
N TYR A 39 1.32 4.53 7.75
CA TYR A 39 1.68 3.79 6.54
C TYR A 39 1.99 2.32 6.81
N LEU A 40 2.63 2.02 7.94
CA LEU A 40 2.92 0.66 8.34
C LEU A 40 1.63 -0.14 8.62
N LYS A 41 0.67 0.49 9.31
CA LYS A 41 -0.66 -0.09 9.54
C LYS A 41 -1.40 -0.33 8.23
N ALA A 42 -1.40 0.66 7.34
CA ALA A 42 -2.00 0.55 6.00
C ALA A 42 -1.41 -0.62 5.22
N TYR A 43 -0.08 -0.76 5.26
CA TYR A 43 0.67 -1.81 4.59
C TYR A 43 0.29 -3.20 5.10
N PHE A 44 0.31 -3.44 6.41
CA PHE A 44 -0.04 -4.76 6.94
C PHE A 44 -1.51 -5.11 6.74
N ALA A 45 -2.42 -4.15 6.84
CA ALA A 45 -3.83 -4.36 6.54
C ALA A 45 -4.06 -4.68 5.06
N ALA A 46 -3.41 -3.94 4.16
CA ALA A 46 -3.46 -4.20 2.73
C ALA A 46 -2.87 -5.57 2.39
N LEU A 47 -1.72 -5.93 2.98
CA LEU A 47 -1.05 -7.21 2.78
C LEU A 47 -1.93 -8.37 3.24
N ALA A 48 -2.48 -8.30 4.45
CA ALA A 48 -3.39 -9.31 4.96
C ALA A 48 -4.63 -9.46 4.09
N THR A 49 -5.23 -8.35 3.66
CA THR A 49 -6.41 -8.35 2.78
C THR A 49 -6.08 -8.99 1.43
N PHE A 50 -4.95 -8.61 0.84
CA PHE A 50 -4.49 -9.15 -0.44
C PHE A 50 -4.29 -10.65 -0.35
N LEU A 51 -3.55 -11.13 0.66
CA LEU A 51 -3.26 -12.55 0.84
C LEU A 51 -4.51 -13.39 1.10
N VAL A 52 -5.45 -12.89 1.92
CA VAL A 52 -6.69 -13.63 2.22
C VAL A 52 -7.55 -13.74 0.97
N VAL A 53 -7.78 -12.62 0.28
CA VAL A 53 -8.69 -12.60 -0.86
C VAL A 53 -8.09 -13.34 -2.05
N ASP A 54 -6.82 -13.10 -2.36
CA ASP A 54 -6.13 -13.77 -3.45
C ASP A 54 -5.92 -15.26 -3.15
N GLY A 55 -5.62 -15.62 -1.89
CA GLY A 55 -5.53 -17.01 -1.45
C GLY A 55 -6.85 -17.78 -1.64
N LEU A 56 -7.99 -17.14 -1.36
CA LEU A 56 -9.32 -17.71 -1.62
C LEU A 56 -9.56 -17.91 -3.13
N TRP A 57 -9.18 -16.93 -3.95
CA TRP A 57 -9.28 -17.03 -5.41
C TRP A 57 -8.44 -18.19 -5.96
N LEU A 58 -7.17 -18.27 -5.53
CA LEU A 58 -6.25 -19.32 -5.94
C LEU A 58 -6.72 -20.71 -5.51
N GLY A 59 -7.24 -20.83 -4.29
CA GLY A 59 -7.70 -22.09 -3.72
C GLY A 59 -8.99 -22.62 -4.36
N VAL A 60 -9.92 -21.73 -4.74
CA VAL A 60 -11.28 -22.11 -5.19
C VAL A 60 -11.40 -22.09 -6.71
N VAL A 61 -10.95 -21.02 -7.36
CA VAL A 61 -11.25 -20.73 -8.77
C VAL A 61 -10.03 -20.97 -9.64
N ALA A 62 -8.89 -20.37 -9.28
CA ALA A 62 -7.74 -20.33 -10.17
C ALA A 62 -7.17 -21.72 -10.43
N ARG A 63 -7.10 -22.61 -9.44
CA ARG A 63 -6.46 -23.92 -9.62
C ARG A 63 -7.05 -24.74 -10.78
N LYS A 64 -8.38 -24.82 -10.89
CA LYS A 64 -9.04 -25.55 -11.97
C LYS A 64 -9.08 -24.74 -13.26
N PHE A 65 -9.37 -23.44 -13.15
CA PHE A 65 -9.44 -22.55 -14.31
C PHE A 65 -8.08 -22.44 -15.01
N TYR A 66 -7.01 -22.16 -14.28
CA TYR A 66 -5.66 -21.99 -14.83
C TYR A 66 -5.14 -23.31 -15.40
N ALA A 67 -5.36 -24.43 -14.73
CA ALA A 67 -5.01 -25.75 -15.26
C ALA A 67 -5.72 -26.04 -16.60
N SER A 68 -7.00 -25.66 -16.73
CA SER A 68 -7.77 -25.85 -17.96
C SER A 68 -7.34 -24.92 -19.11
N GLN A 69 -6.82 -23.73 -18.78
CA GLN A 69 -6.47 -22.70 -19.77
C GLN A 69 -5.00 -22.79 -20.21
N MET A 70 -4.08 -23.05 -19.28
CA MET A 70 -2.64 -23.00 -19.52
C MET A 70 -1.99 -24.37 -19.72
N GLY A 71 -2.61 -25.47 -19.26
CA GLY A 71 -2.12 -26.83 -19.49
C GLY A 71 -0.62 -26.98 -19.20
N SER A 72 0.17 -27.27 -20.24
CA SER A 72 1.63 -27.46 -20.18
C SER A 72 2.46 -26.20 -19.91
N LEU A 73 1.86 -25.00 -19.91
CA LEU A 73 2.54 -23.75 -19.56
C LEU A 73 2.68 -23.56 -18.04
N LEU A 74 1.89 -24.31 -17.24
CA LEU A 74 1.99 -24.27 -15.79
C LEU A 74 3.23 -25.00 -15.31
N ARG A 75 3.94 -24.36 -14.38
CA ARG A 75 5.09 -24.94 -13.71
C ARG A 75 4.65 -26.03 -12.72
N ASP A 76 5.36 -27.16 -12.70
CA ASP A 76 5.09 -28.27 -11.77
C ASP A 76 5.25 -27.87 -10.30
N ASN A 77 6.20 -26.97 -10.01
CA ASN A 77 6.53 -26.52 -8.67
C ASN A 77 6.41 -25.00 -8.56
N VAL A 78 5.58 -24.54 -7.63
CA VAL A 78 5.39 -23.11 -7.35
C VAL A 78 6.70 -22.52 -6.79
N ASN A 79 7.18 -21.43 -7.39
CA ASN A 79 8.30 -20.67 -6.85
C ASN A 79 7.81 -19.72 -5.76
N PHE A 80 7.81 -20.19 -4.51
CA PHE A 80 7.35 -19.42 -3.36
C PHE A 80 8.18 -18.17 -3.08
N LEU A 81 9.47 -18.15 -3.45
CA LEU A 81 10.32 -16.98 -3.25
C LEU A 81 9.90 -15.84 -4.19
N ALA A 82 9.67 -16.15 -5.47
CA ALA A 82 9.17 -15.18 -6.44
C ALA A 82 7.76 -14.68 -6.06
N ALA A 83 6.87 -15.60 -5.65
CA ALA A 83 5.52 -15.25 -5.20
C ALA A 83 5.55 -14.34 -3.96
N GLY A 84 6.35 -14.68 -2.94
CA GLY A 84 6.51 -13.86 -1.74
C GLY A 84 7.06 -12.47 -2.06
N GLY A 85 8.04 -12.37 -2.96
CA GLY A 85 8.55 -11.10 -3.46
C GLY A 85 7.44 -10.25 -4.09
N PHE A 86 6.64 -10.84 -4.99
CA PHE A 86 5.51 -10.15 -5.62
C PHE A 86 4.55 -9.55 -4.58
N TYR A 87 4.10 -10.33 -3.58
CA TYR A 87 3.17 -9.81 -2.58
C TYR A 87 3.72 -8.62 -1.80
N VAL A 88 4.99 -8.69 -1.39
CA VAL A 88 5.64 -7.60 -0.64
C VAL A 88 5.76 -6.35 -1.49
N PHE A 89 6.31 -6.47 -2.70
CA PHE A 89 6.52 -5.32 -3.58
C PHE A 89 5.21 -4.72 -4.08
N TYR A 90 4.27 -5.57 -4.49
CA TYR A 90 3.02 -5.10 -5.07
C TYR A 90 2.17 -4.36 -4.04
N VAL A 91 2.05 -4.91 -2.82
CA VAL A 91 1.33 -4.22 -1.73
C VAL A 91 2.01 -2.91 -1.34
N GLY A 92 3.35 -2.86 -1.34
CA GLY A 92 4.08 -1.60 -1.17
C GLY A 92 3.70 -0.55 -2.23
N GLY A 93 3.59 -0.98 -3.49
CA GLY A 93 3.10 -0.16 -4.60
C GLY A 93 1.66 0.33 -4.39
N ILE A 94 0.75 -0.52 -3.90
CA ILE A 94 -0.63 -0.15 -3.58
C ILE A 94 -0.66 0.97 -2.53
N VAL A 95 0.12 0.81 -1.45
CA VAL A 95 0.18 1.82 -0.39
C VAL A 95 0.72 3.13 -0.93
N PHE A 96 1.78 3.08 -1.73
CA PHE A 96 2.43 4.28 -2.27
C PHE A 96 1.57 5.02 -3.30
N PHE A 97 1.02 4.31 -4.30
CA PHE A 97 0.31 4.93 -5.41
C PHE A 97 -1.18 5.16 -5.15
N ALA A 98 -1.83 4.37 -4.29
CA ALA A 98 -3.27 4.46 -4.05
C ALA A 98 -3.62 4.93 -2.64
N VAL A 99 -3.05 4.32 -1.59
CA VAL A 99 -3.44 4.63 -0.20
C VAL A 99 -2.90 5.98 0.27
N ALA A 100 -1.63 6.28 0.04
CA ALA A 100 -1.01 7.53 0.49
C ALA A 100 -1.70 8.78 -0.08
N PRO A 101 -2.01 8.83 -1.38
CA PRO A 101 -2.78 9.95 -1.92
C PRO A 101 -4.22 10.02 -1.40
N ALA A 102 -4.86 8.87 -1.16
CA ALA A 102 -6.21 8.83 -0.60
C ALA A 102 -6.28 9.23 0.88
N LEU A 103 -5.19 9.07 1.63
CA LEU A 103 -5.03 9.62 2.96
C LEU A 103 -4.91 11.14 2.92
N ALA A 104 -4.16 11.70 1.96
CA ALA A 104 -4.04 13.14 1.77
C ALA A 104 -5.37 13.79 1.33
N ASP A 105 -6.08 13.17 0.38
CA ASP A 105 -7.35 13.69 -0.17
C ASP A 105 -8.56 13.43 0.73
N GLY A 106 -8.45 12.55 1.75
CA GLY A 106 -9.59 12.18 2.59
C GLY A 106 -10.66 11.34 1.86
N SER A 107 -10.42 10.88 0.62
CA SER A 107 -11.43 10.23 -0.22
C SER A 107 -11.16 8.74 -0.47
N TRP A 108 -12.14 7.88 -0.14
CA TRP A 108 -12.09 6.46 -0.50
C TRP A 108 -12.20 6.22 -2.01
N LYS A 109 -12.84 7.14 -2.75
CA LYS A 109 -12.93 7.08 -4.21
C LYS A 109 -11.55 7.23 -4.85
N THR A 110 -10.68 8.06 -4.26
CA THR A 110 -9.28 8.20 -4.69
C THR A 110 -8.54 6.87 -4.54
N ALA A 111 -8.69 6.19 -3.39
CA ALA A 111 -8.08 4.87 -3.17
C ALA A 111 -8.60 3.84 -4.18
N ALA A 112 -9.92 3.76 -4.37
CA ALA A 112 -10.54 2.82 -5.29
C ALA A 112 -10.09 3.05 -6.74
N LEU A 113 -10.12 4.30 -7.23
CA LEU A 113 -9.75 4.62 -8.60
C LEU A 113 -8.26 4.39 -8.86
N ARG A 114 -7.39 4.89 -7.99
CA ARG A 114 -5.94 4.71 -8.15
C ARG A 114 -5.54 3.25 -8.00
N GLY A 115 -6.18 2.52 -7.08
CA GLY A 115 -6.01 1.08 -6.92
C GLY A 115 -6.48 0.31 -8.16
N ALA A 116 -7.65 0.64 -8.70
CA ALA A 116 -8.17 0.02 -9.94
C ALA A 116 -7.21 0.24 -11.11
N VAL A 117 -6.74 1.48 -11.32
CA VAL A 117 -5.78 1.80 -12.39
C VAL A 117 -4.47 1.04 -12.19
N LEU A 118 -3.93 1.00 -10.97
CA LEU A 118 -2.72 0.23 -10.67
C LEU A 118 -2.91 -1.27 -10.92
N GLY A 119 -4.07 -1.82 -10.54
CA GLY A 119 -4.48 -3.19 -10.81
C GLY A 119 -4.50 -3.51 -12.30
N LEU A 120 -5.25 -2.70 -13.06
CA LEU A 120 -5.38 -2.85 -14.50
C LEU A 120 -4.03 -2.75 -15.21
N LEU A 121 -3.16 -1.82 -14.80
CA LEU A 121 -1.84 -1.67 -15.40
C LEU A 121 -0.93 -2.86 -15.08
N ALA A 122 -0.91 -3.33 -13.84
CA ALA A 122 -0.04 -4.44 -13.45
C ALA A 122 -0.45 -5.76 -14.13
N TYR A 123 -1.72 -6.14 -13.99
CA TYR A 123 -2.25 -7.37 -14.56
C TYR A 123 -2.35 -7.26 -16.09
N GLY A 124 -2.84 -6.13 -16.60
CA GLY A 124 -2.92 -5.88 -18.03
C GLY A 124 -1.57 -5.89 -18.72
N THR A 125 -0.52 -5.30 -18.14
CA THR A 125 0.82 -5.34 -18.76
C THR A 125 1.35 -6.77 -18.79
N TYR A 126 1.16 -7.54 -17.73
CA TYR A 126 1.55 -8.96 -17.69
C TYR A 126 0.81 -9.76 -18.77
N ASP A 127 -0.51 -9.69 -18.78
CA ASP A 127 -1.37 -10.44 -19.70
C ASP A 127 -1.18 -10.07 -21.16
N ILE A 128 -1.15 -8.77 -21.48
CA ILE A 128 -0.98 -8.28 -22.85
C ILE A 128 0.41 -8.64 -23.37
N THR A 129 1.45 -8.58 -22.52
CA THR A 129 2.80 -9.01 -22.90
C THR A 129 2.83 -10.51 -23.17
N ASN A 130 2.14 -11.32 -22.36
CA ASN A 130 2.08 -12.77 -22.59
C ASN A 130 1.28 -13.12 -23.85
N LEU A 131 0.18 -12.42 -24.13
CA LEU A 131 -0.56 -12.53 -25.40
C LEU A 131 0.34 -12.22 -26.61
N ALA A 132 1.28 -11.30 -26.47
CA ALA A 132 2.20 -10.94 -27.55
C ALA A 132 3.41 -11.89 -27.69
N THR A 133 3.82 -12.57 -26.61
CA THR A 133 5.10 -13.30 -26.56
C THR A 133 4.97 -14.81 -26.45
N ILE A 134 3.90 -15.33 -25.86
CA ILE A 134 3.68 -16.76 -25.64
C ILE A 134 2.68 -17.28 -26.67
N LYS A 135 3.07 -18.36 -27.36
CA LYS A 135 2.19 -19.04 -28.32
C LYS A 135 1.00 -19.66 -27.58
N ASP A 136 -0.20 -19.48 -28.14
CA ASP A 136 -1.46 -20.05 -27.63
C ASP A 136 -1.86 -19.55 -26.22
N TRP A 137 -1.44 -18.34 -25.84
CA TRP A 137 -1.86 -17.72 -24.58
C TRP A 137 -3.38 -17.42 -24.57
N PRO A 138 -4.13 -17.87 -23.55
CA PRO A 138 -5.60 -17.79 -23.54
C PRO A 138 -6.13 -16.38 -23.25
N LEU A 139 -6.77 -15.75 -24.25
CA LEU A 139 -7.38 -14.42 -24.11
C LEU A 139 -8.44 -14.34 -22.99
N THR A 140 -9.27 -15.39 -22.83
CA THR A 140 -10.29 -15.43 -21.78
C THR A 140 -9.67 -15.38 -20.39
N MET A 141 -8.53 -16.06 -20.19
CA MET A 141 -7.81 -16.02 -18.91
C MET A 141 -7.30 -14.61 -18.63
N SER A 142 -6.71 -13.94 -19.62
CA SER A 142 -6.25 -12.57 -19.47
C SER A 142 -7.34 -11.56 -19.13
N LEU A 143 -8.49 -11.64 -19.79
CA LEU A 143 -9.61 -10.73 -19.48
C LEU A 143 -10.12 -10.93 -18.05
N VAL A 144 -10.18 -12.17 -17.58
CA VAL A 144 -10.58 -12.51 -16.20
C VAL A 144 -9.52 -12.03 -15.21
N ASP A 145 -8.23 -12.25 -15.49
CA ASP A 145 -7.14 -11.87 -14.60
C ASP A 145 -7.00 -10.34 -14.49
N MET A 146 -7.15 -9.62 -15.61
CA MET A 146 -7.21 -8.15 -15.62
C MET A 146 -8.40 -7.61 -14.81
N ALA A 147 -9.59 -8.19 -14.98
CA ALA A 147 -10.78 -7.77 -14.23
C ALA A 147 -10.62 -8.05 -12.73
N TRP A 148 -10.10 -9.23 -12.38
CA TRP A 148 -9.83 -9.63 -11.01
C TRP A 148 -8.77 -8.74 -10.36
N GLY A 149 -7.62 -8.55 -11.01
CA GLY A 149 -6.54 -7.69 -10.54
C GLY A 149 -6.98 -6.23 -10.34
N THR A 150 -7.80 -5.71 -11.25
CA THR A 150 -8.41 -4.37 -11.11
C THR A 150 -9.28 -4.29 -9.85
N PHE A 151 -10.18 -5.26 -9.67
CA PHE A 151 -11.10 -5.28 -8.52
C PHE A 151 -10.37 -5.50 -7.19
N LEU A 152 -9.49 -6.50 -7.14
CA LEU A 152 -8.70 -6.86 -5.96
C LEU A 152 -7.86 -5.68 -5.49
N THR A 153 -7.11 -5.04 -6.40
CA THR A 153 -6.22 -3.92 -6.05
C THR A 153 -7.00 -2.70 -5.58
N ALA A 154 -8.16 -2.41 -6.20
CA ALA A 154 -9.06 -1.36 -5.73
C ALA A 154 -9.59 -1.64 -4.31
N MET A 155 -10.04 -2.87 -4.06
CA MET A 155 -10.54 -3.27 -2.75
C MET A 155 -9.45 -3.19 -1.67
N VAL A 156 -8.27 -3.71 -1.97
CA VAL A 156 -7.12 -3.70 -1.05
C VAL A 156 -6.69 -2.27 -0.72
N ALA A 157 -6.70 -1.36 -1.71
CA ALA A 157 -6.42 0.06 -1.48
C ALA A 157 -7.47 0.71 -0.54
N VAL A 158 -8.75 0.42 -0.73
CA VAL A 158 -9.82 0.93 0.14
C VAL A 158 -9.69 0.37 1.56
N VAL A 159 -9.46 -0.93 1.72
CA VAL A 159 -9.29 -1.54 3.05
C VAL A 159 -8.04 -0.99 3.75
N GLY A 160 -6.92 -0.85 3.02
CA GLY A 160 -5.71 -0.22 3.54
C GLY A 160 -5.94 1.21 4.04
N LEU A 161 -6.72 2.00 3.29
CA LEU A 161 -7.13 3.34 3.70
C LEU A 161 -8.02 3.33 4.96
N LEU A 162 -9.02 2.45 5.01
CA LEU A 162 -9.93 2.35 6.16
C LEU A 162 -9.18 1.91 7.42
N ALA A 163 -8.29 0.93 7.31
CA ALA A 163 -7.45 0.49 8.42
C ALA A 163 -6.52 1.60 8.92
N ALA A 164 -5.91 2.34 7.98
CA ALA A 164 -5.09 3.50 8.31
C ALA A 164 -5.88 4.57 9.09
N ARG A 165 -7.14 4.82 8.73
CA ARG A 165 -8.01 5.78 9.43
C ARG A 165 -8.50 5.28 10.79
N ALA A 166 -9.01 4.05 10.84
CA ALA A 166 -9.60 3.46 12.04
C ALA A 166 -8.61 3.37 13.21
N LEU A 167 -7.33 3.17 12.91
CA LEU A 167 -6.26 3.05 13.90
C LEU A 167 -5.55 4.38 14.20
N SER A 168 -6.02 5.49 13.61
CA SER A 168 -5.49 6.86 13.80
C SER A 168 -6.48 7.79 14.49
N ALA A 169 -7.76 7.39 14.56
CA ALA A 169 -8.79 7.99 15.40
C ALA A 169 -8.63 7.50 16.85
#